data_AF-A0AAU0WDA6-F1
#
_entry.id   AF-A0AAU0WDA6-F1
#
_cell.length_a   1.000
_cell.length_b   1.000
_cell.length_c   1.000
_cell.angle_alpha   90.00
_cell.angle_beta   90.00
_cell.angle_gamma   90.00
#
_symmetry.space_group_name_H-M   'P 1'
#
loop_
_entity.id
_entity.type
_entity.pdbx_description
1 polymer ?
#
loop_
_entity_poly.entity_id
_entity_poly.type
_entity_poly.pdbx_seq_one_letter_code
_entity_poly.pdbx_strand_id
1 'polypeptide(L)'
;MTKLVSLPSGEPGEDLDWFATSALFEDVAAFILRHVVDDQARRDLTAGVASGCVFVGDLPEPDRTNVLTALRDTFPGHVDSDIYPPRVTARMDTPEIFVARAKSLARLAGRCLALRAASGAVPDSEGGT
;
A
#
# COMPACT_ATOMS: atom_id res chain seq x y z
N MET A 1 9.22 -17.71 6.77
CA MET A 1 9.88 -16.39 6.60
C MET A 1 8.81 -15.31 6.72
N THR A 2 9.06 -14.29 7.52
CA THR A 2 8.16 -13.12 7.65
C THR A 2 8.45 -12.17 6.49
N LYS A 3 7.41 -11.69 5.79
CA LYS A 3 7.53 -10.77 4.65
C LYS A 3 7.11 -9.36 5.08
N LEU A 4 7.75 -8.32 4.56
CA LEU A 4 7.57 -6.93 4.99
C LEU A 4 6.93 -6.07 3.89
N VAL A 5 5.93 -5.27 4.26
CA VAL A 5 5.34 -4.21 3.44
C VAL A 5 5.47 -2.91 4.22
N SER A 6 6.28 -1.96 3.73
CA SER A 6 6.42 -0.62 4.29
C SER A 6 5.61 0.39 3.48
N LEU A 7 4.85 1.23 4.19
CA LEU A 7 4.15 2.39 3.64
C LEU A 7 4.76 3.67 4.21
N PRO A 8 4.95 4.72 3.41
CA PRO A 8 5.49 5.98 3.91
C PRO A 8 4.46 6.65 4.83
N SER A 9 4.78 6.89 6.10
CA SER A 9 4.03 7.89 6.88
C SER A 9 4.63 9.27 6.57
N GLY A 10 3.81 10.32 6.61
CA GLY A 10 4.19 11.66 6.15
C GLY A 10 5.38 12.31 6.88
N GLU A 11 5.95 11.65 7.88
CA GLU A 11 7.12 12.10 8.63
C GLU A 11 8.38 11.33 8.21
N PRO A 12 9.53 12.00 8.03
CA PRO A 12 10.78 11.33 7.71
C PRO A 12 11.22 10.43 8.88
N GLY A 13 11.25 9.12 8.64
CA GLY A 13 11.76 8.12 9.59
C GLY A 13 10.69 7.27 10.28
N GLU A 14 9.40 7.52 10.04
CA GLU A 14 8.32 6.65 10.50
C GLU A 14 7.62 6.00 9.30
N ASP A 15 8.27 5.01 8.69
CA ASP A 15 7.58 4.11 7.78
C ASP A 15 6.62 3.21 8.57
N LEU A 16 5.42 3.02 8.06
CA LEU A 16 4.42 2.14 8.63
C LEU A 16 4.69 0.72 8.12
N ASP A 17 5.52 0.02 8.86
CA ASP A 17 5.88 -1.37 8.61
C ASP A 17 4.72 -2.33 8.92
N TRP A 18 4.46 -3.23 7.98
CA TRP A 18 3.45 -4.26 8.13
C TRP A 18 3.98 -5.63 7.69
N PHE A 19 3.90 -6.61 8.59
CA PHE A 19 4.34 -7.98 8.32
C PHE A 19 3.21 -8.87 7.82
N ALA A 20 3.48 -9.63 6.76
CA ALA A 20 2.55 -10.52 6.08
C ALA A 20 3.10 -11.97 5.95
N THR A 21 2.18 -12.92 5.83
CA THR A 21 2.47 -14.29 5.36
C THR A 21 2.82 -14.29 3.87
N SER A 22 3.50 -15.31 3.36
CA SER A 22 3.91 -15.39 1.95
C SER A 22 2.76 -15.18 0.95
N ALA A 23 1.63 -15.87 1.13
CA ALA A 23 0.49 -15.75 0.21
C ALA A 23 -0.08 -14.32 0.15
N LEU A 24 -0.36 -13.73 1.32
CA LEU A 24 -0.83 -12.35 1.42
C LEU A 24 0.19 -11.32 0.89
N PHE A 25 1.47 -11.55 1.13
CA PHE A 25 2.53 -10.71 0.59
C PHE A 25 2.54 -10.75 -0.95
N GLU A 26 2.44 -11.94 -1.55
CA GLU A 26 2.39 -12.10 -3.01
C GLU A 26 1.17 -11.40 -3.62
N ASP A 27 0.00 -11.52 -3.00
CA ASP A 27 -1.22 -10.85 -3.48
C ASP A 27 -1.11 -9.32 -3.43
N VAL A 28 -0.61 -8.78 -2.30
CA VAL A 28 -0.39 -7.34 -2.13
C VAL A 28 0.70 -6.83 -3.07
N ALA A 29 1.80 -7.56 -3.23
CA ALA A 29 2.87 -7.23 -4.17
C ALA A 29 2.36 -7.19 -5.61
N ALA A 30 1.59 -8.20 -6.04
CA ALA A 30 0.99 -8.23 -7.37
C ALA A 30 -0.04 -7.11 -7.57
N PHE A 31 -0.75 -6.70 -6.52
CA PHE A 31 -1.62 -5.54 -6.55
C PHE A 31 -0.82 -4.24 -6.75
N ILE A 32 0.23 -4.03 -5.97
CA ILE A 32 1.06 -2.82 -6.05
C ILE A 32 1.74 -2.73 -7.43
N LEU A 33 2.34 -3.83 -7.92
CA LEU A 33 2.99 -3.90 -9.23
C LEU A 33 2.07 -3.53 -10.40
N ARG A 34 0.76 -3.78 -10.28
CA ARG A 34 -0.24 -3.40 -11.30
C ARG A 34 -0.50 -1.89 -11.38
N HIS A 35 -0.13 -1.16 -10.33
CA HIS A 35 -0.35 0.29 -10.21
C HIS A 35 0.94 1.11 -10.35
N VAL A 36 2.08 0.44 -10.60
CA VAL A 36 3.36 1.08 -10.92
C VAL A 36 3.52 1.13 -12.44
N VAL A 37 3.66 2.34 -12.97
CA VAL A 37 3.81 2.60 -14.41
C VAL A 37 5.27 2.72 -14.80
N ASP A 38 6.14 3.24 -13.93
CA ASP A 38 7.56 3.37 -14.21
C ASP A 38 8.25 2.00 -14.27
N ASP A 39 8.94 1.76 -15.39
CA ASP A 39 9.57 0.48 -15.66
C ASP A 39 10.74 0.18 -14.71
N GLN A 40 11.45 1.22 -14.25
CA GLN A 40 12.58 1.05 -13.34
C GLN A 40 12.08 0.74 -11.92
N ALA A 41 11.12 1.52 -11.42
CA ALA A 41 10.44 1.28 -10.16
C ALA A 41 9.78 -0.10 -10.12
N ARG A 42 9.19 -0.55 -11.23
CA ARG A 42 8.60 -1.89 -11.35
C ARG A 42 9.66 -3.00 -11.23
N ARG A 43 10.84 -2.84 -11.83
CA ARG A 43 11.94 -3.80 -11.69
C ARG A 43 12.48 -3.84 -10.26
N ASP A 44 12.68 -2.67 -9.65
CA ASP A 44 13.22 -2.56 -8.29
C ASP A 44 12.23 -3.16 -7.28
N LEU A 45 10.93 -2.87 -7.45
CA LEU A 45 9.87 -3.48 -6.66
C LEU A 45 9.83 -5.01 -6.87
N THR A 46 9.98 -5.51 -8.09
CA THR A 46 10.02 -6.96 -8.37
C THR A 46 11.19 -7.64 -7.66
N ALA A 47 12.37 -7.00 -7.65
CA ALA A 47 13.54 -7.50 -6.92
C ALA A 47 13.30 -7.50 -5.39
N GLY A 48 12.64 -6.46 -4.87
CA GLY A 48 12.17 -6.40 -3.49
C GLY A 48 11.23 -7.57 -3.17
N VAL A 49 10.23 -7.82 -4.02
CA VAL A 49 9.25 -8.90 -3.86
C VAL A 49 9.92 -10.27 -3.80
N ALA A 50 10.90 -10.53 -4.67
CA ALA A 50 11.70 -11.76 -4.64
C ALA A 50 12.45 -11.92 -3.31
N SER A 51 12.96 -10.82 -2.75
CA SER A 51 13.62 -10.76 -1.44
C SER A 51 12.63 -10.81 -0.27
N GLY A 52 11.35 -10.57 -0.52
CA GLY A 52 10.28 -10.60 0.46
C GLY A 52 9.97 -9.28 1.14
N CYS A 53 10.36 -8.17 0.53
CA CYS A 53 10.11 -6.83 1.02
C CYS A 53 9.45 -5.96 -0.06
N VAL A 54 8.50 -5.11 0.32
CA VAL A 54 7.89 -4.12 -0.55
C VAL A 54 7.95 -2.77 0.16
N PHE A 55 8.57 -1.79 -0.47
CA PHE A 55 8.69 -0.43 0.05
C PHE A 55 7.93 0.52 -0.87
N VAL A 56 6.74 0.95 -0.44
CA VAL A 56 5.92 1.89 -1.22
C VAL A 56 6.48 3.31 -1.13
N GLY A 57 7.22 3.63 -0.06
CA GLY A 57 7.84 4.93 0.15
C GLY A 57 8.89 5.29 -0.90
N ASP A 58 9.60 4.28 -1.38
CA ASP A 58 10.70 4.38 -2.37
C ASP A 58 10.20 4.54 -3.81
N LEU A 59 8.89 4.36 -4.05
CA LEU A 59 8.33 4.55 -5.38
C LEU A 59 8.41 6.03 -5.78
N PRO A 60 8.80 6.34 -7.03
CA PRO A 60 8.75 7.69 -7.54
C PRO A 60 7.29 8.19 -7.62
N GLU A 61 7.12 9.52 -7.65
CA GLU A 61 5.85 10.09 -8.11
C GLU A 61 5.75 9.95 -9.63
N PRO A 62 4.56 9.66 -10.20
CA PRO A 62 3.24 9.57 -9.56
C PRO A 62 2.89 8.18 -9.00
N ASP A 63 3.73 7.16 -9.23
CA ASP A 63 3.42 5.75 -8.91
C ASP A 63 3.11 5.53 -7.43
N ARG A 64 3.85 6.19 -6.54
CA ARG A 64 3.57 6.15 -5.10
C ARG A 64 2.16 6.62 -4.78
N THR A 65 1.72 7.73 -5.36
CA THR A 65 0.35 8.25 -5.16
C THR A 65 -0.69 7.31 -5.76
N ASN A 66 -0.43 6.77 -6.95
CA ASN A 66 -1.32 5.82 -7.62
C ASN A 66 -1.53 4.56 -6.77
N VAL A 67 -0.45 3.99 -6.26
CA VAL A 67 -0.47 2.81 -5.38
C VAL A 67 -1.24 3.12 -4.09
N LEU A 68 -0.93 4.20 -3.39
CA LEU A 68 -1.61 4.55 -2.14
C LEU A 68 -3.11 4.80 -2.35
N THR A 69 -3.47 5.47 -3.44
CA THR A 69 -4.86 5.72 -3.83
C THR A 69 -5.58 4.42 -4.15
N ALA A 70 -4.97 3.55 -4.96
CA ALA A 70 -5.52 2.25 -5.31
C ALA A 70 -5.67 1.35 -4.07
N LEU A 71 -4.71 1.36 -3.15
CA LEU A 71 -4.79 0.64 -1.87
C LEU A 71 -5.98 1.12 -1.05
N ARG A 72 -6.15 2.44 -0.91
CA ARG A 72 -7.26 3.05 -0.18
C ARG A 72 -8.62 2.71 -0.80
N ASP A 73 -8.74 2.75 -2.12
CA ASP A 73 -10.03 2.63 -2.81
C ASP A 73 -10.42 1.17 -3.05
N THR A 74 -9.45 0.33 -3.41
CA THR A 74 -9.73 -1.07 -3.76
C THR A 74 -9.94 -1.92 -2.52
N PHE A 75 -9.08 -1.84 -1.50
CA PHE A 75 -9.14 -2.82 -0.41
C PHE A 75 -10.42 -2.77 0.44
N PRO A 76 -11.01 -1.62 0.80
CA PRO A 76 -12.29 -1.60 1.51
C PRO A 76 -13.41 -2.21 0.67
N GLY A 77 -13.56 -1.76 -0.59
CA GLY A 77 -14.64 -2.24 -1.47
C GLY A 77 -14.47 -3.69 -1.92
N HIS A 78 -13.24 -4.10 -2.24
CA HIS A 78 -12.90 -5.46 -2.68
C HIS A 78 -13.00 -6.47 -1.54
N VAL A 79 -12.63 -6.09 -0.31
CA VAL A 79 -12.82 -6.95 0.85
C VAL A 79 -14.30 -7.21 1.11
N ASP A 80 -15.13 -6.16 1.02
CA ASP A 80 -16.55 -6.27 1.31
C ASP A 80 -17.36 -6.89 0.16
N SER A 81 -16.86 -6.85 -1.09
CA SER A 81 -17.58 -7.35 -2.29
C SER A 81 -17.07 -8.69 -2.83
N ASP A 82 -15.76 -8.96 -2.75
CA ASP A 82 -15.13 -10.09 -3.46
C ASP A 82 -14.44 -11.10 -2.52
N ILE A 83 -13.97 -10.64 -1.35
CA ILE A 83 -13.23 -11.47 -0.40
C ILE A 83 -14.14 -11.99 0.74
N TYR A 84 -15.33 -11.40 0.93
CA TYR A 84 -16.30 -11.87 1.92
C TYR A 84 -17.71 -12.10 1.34
N PRO A 85 -18.33 -13.27 1.58
CA PRO A 85 -17.72 -14.48 2.10
C PRO A 85 -16.69 -15.03 1.11
N PRO A 86 -15.57 -15.61 1.57
CA PRO A 86 -14.45 -15.97 0.71
C PRO A 86 -14.90 -16.97 -0.37
N ARG A 87 -14.62 -16.65 -1.63
CA ARG A 87 -14.49 -17.70 -2.64
C ARG A 87 -13.23 -18.47 -2.29
N VAL A 88 -13.39 -19.61 -1.62
CA VAL A 88 -12.27 -20.47 -1.18
C VAL A 88 -11.50 -20.91 -2.43
N THR A 89 -10.44 -20.17 -2.74
CA THR A 89 -9.34 -20.72 -3.52
C THR A 89 -8.37 -21.30 -2.49
N ALA A 90 -7.79 -22.46 -2.82
CA ALA A 90 -7.06 -23.33 -1.88
C ALA A 90 -5.80 -22.72 -1.22
N ARG A 91 -5.58 -21.40 -1.32
CA ARG A 91 -4.37 -20.70 -0.87
C ARG A 91 -4.53 -19.92 0.45
N MET A 92 -5.75 -19.71 0.95
CA MET A 92 -5.97 -18.94 2.19
C MET A 92 -6.39 -19.85 3.35
N ASP A 93 -5.41 -20.28 4.13
CA ASP A 93 -5.63 -21.04 5.38
C ASP A 93 -6.42 -20.24 6.43
N THR A 94 -6.50 -18.90 6.30
CA THR A 94 -7.30 -18.06 7.21
C THR A 94 -7.80 -16.78 6.53
N PRO A 95 -8.98 -16.83 5.86
CA PRO A 95 -9.48 -15.71 5.06
C PRO A 95 -9.82 -14.47 5.88
N GLU A 96 -10.24 -14.65 7.13
CA GLU A 96 -10.56 -13.57 8.06
C GLU A 96 -9.33 -12.73 8.42
N ILE A 97 -8.17 -13.39 8.58
CA ILE A 97 -6.90 -12.71 8.85
C ILE A 97 -6.51 -11.86 7.64
N PHE A 98 -6.60 -12.42 6.43
CA PHE A 98 -6.33 -11.67 5.20
C PHE A 98 -7.23 -10.44 5.08
N VAL A 99 -8.54 -10.61 5.26
CA VAL A 99 -9.56 -9.54 5.24
C VAL A 99 -9.22 -8.42 6.24
N ALA A 100 -8.88 -8.79 7.48
CA ALA A 100 -8.52 -7.82 8.52
C ALA A 100 -7.23 -7.05 8.18
N ARG A 101 -6.24 -7.74 7.60
CA ARG A 101 -4.97 -7.15 7.18
C ARG A 101 -5.10 -6.24 5.96
N ALA A 102 -5.86 -6.67 4.97
CA ALA A 102 -6.28 -5.88 3.82
C ALA A 102 -6.96 -4.56 4.25
N LYS A 103 -7.93 -4.63 5.16
CA LYS A 103 -8.59 -3.46 5.76
C LYS A 103 -7.61 -2.55 6.51
N SER A 104 -6.65 -3.14 7.22
CA SER A 104 -5.60 -2.39 7.91
C SER A 104 -4.70 -1.64 6.92
N LEU A 105 -4.30 -2.28 5.82
CA LEU A 105 -3.49 -1.66 4.77
C LEU A 105 -4.21 -0.47 4.12
N ALA A 106 -5.50 -0.61 3.81
CA ALA A 106 -6.32 0.48 3.29
C ALA A 106 -6.38 1.69 4.23
N ARG A 107 -6.58 1.43 5.53
CA ARG A 107 -6.61 2.47 6.57
C ARG A 107 -5.25 3.16 6.71
N LEU A 108 -4.16 2.41 6.65
CA LEU A 108 -2.80 2.96 6.66
C LEU A 108 -2.59 3.87 5.45
N ALA A 109 -2.87 3.39 4.24
CA ALA A 109 -2.75 4.18 3.02
C ALA A 109 -3.59 5.47 3.06
N GLY A 110 -4.83 5.39 3.56
CA GLY A 110 -5.68 6.57 3.77
C GLY A 110 -5.07 7.61 4.71
N ARG A 111 -4.44 7.17 5.82
CA ARG A 111 -3.72 8.07 6.73
C ARG A 111 -2.51 8.71 6.06
N CYS A 112 -1.72 7.94 5.31
CA CYS A 112 -0.56 8.46 4.57
C CYS A 112 -0.96 9.58 3.59
N LEU A 113 -2.05 9.37 2.85
CA LEU A 113 -2.58 10.36 1.91
C LEU A 113 -3.07 11.63 2.64
N ALA A 114 -3.77 11.47 3.76
CA ALA A 114 -4.24 12.60 4.56
C ALA A 114 -3.08 13.42 5.16
N LEU A 115 -2.04 12.75 5.68
CA LEU A 115 -0.84 13.40 6.20
C LEU A 115 -0.10 14.18 5.10
N ARG A 116 0.02 13.62 3.90
CA ARG A 116 0.60 14.34 2.76
C ARG A 116 -0.21 15.59 2.40
N ALA A 117 -1.53 15.49 2.35
CA ALA A 117 -2.39 16.62 2.05
C ALA A 117 -2.26 17.73 3.11
N ALA A 118 -2.11 17.37 4.38
CA ALA A 118 -1.86 18.31 5.47
C ALA A 118 -0.46 18.96 5.39
N SER A 119 0.57 18.19 5.01
CA SER A 119 1.94 18.69 4.85
C SER A 119 2.11 19.61 3.61
N GLY A 120 1.28 19.43 2.59
CA GLY A 120 1.24 20.28 1.40
C GLY A 120 0.55 21.65 1.57
N ALA A 121 0.01 21.97 2.76
CA ALA A 121 -0.59 23.27 3.04
C ALA A 121 0.47 24.30 3.48
N VAL A 122 1.23 24.85 2.52
CA VAL A 122 1.76 26.20 2.67
C VAL A 122 0.65 27.15 2.20
N PRO A 123 0.00 27.94 3.08
CA PRO A 123 -0.84 29.01 2.59
C PRO A 123 0.09 30.03 1.93
N ASP A 124 0.04 30.07 0.61
CA ASP A 124 0.51 31.23 -0.16
C ASP A 124 -0.30 32.44 0.34
N SER A 125 0.32 33.21 1.23
CA SER A 125 -0.18 34.52 1.60
C SER A 125 0.46 35.52 0.65
N GLU A 126 -0.06 35.59 -0.56
CA GLU A 126 -0.05 36.84 -1.32
C GLU A 126 -0.79 37.93 -0.53
N GLY A 127 -0.14 39.09 -0.35
CA GLY A 127 -0.85 40.38 -0.29
C GLY A 127 -0.69 41.21 1.00
N GLY A 128 0.03 42.32 0.88
CA GLY A 128 -0.01 43.48 1.79
C GLY A 128 1.33 43.72 2.46
N THR A 129 2.07 44.81 2.18
CA THR A 129 1.69 46.19 1.86
C THR A 129 2.74 46.87 1.00
#